data_AF-A0A8H4MVY9-F1
#
_entry.id   AF-A0A8H4MVY9-F1
#
_cell.length_a   1.000
_cell.length_b   1.000
_cell.length_c   1.000
_cell.angle_alpha   90.00
_cell.angle_beta   90.00
_cell.angle_gamma   90.00
#
_symmetry.space_group_name_H-M   'P 1'
#
loop_
_entity.id
_entity.type
_entity.pdbx_description
1 polymer ?
#
loop_
_entity_poly.entity_id
_entity_poly.type
_entity_poly.pdbx_seq_one_letter_code
_entity_poly.pdbx_strand_id
1 'polypeptide(L)'
;MDFQTPEPPTELGRYRILSSNCGLRVSPLQLGAMSIGEAWSSFMGTHEQGADWIDILYLHWWDHTTSIEEIMNSLHILVEQGKVLYLGISDTPAWIVAAANAYAAAVGKTPFCIYQGRWNVMLRDFEREILPMARHFGMALAPWNILGSGKFQTREQVEERKKKGESLRSVFSGDTTENQTEAEIRMSEALANVAAEHGIKSVTAVALAYILCKAPNVFPIVGGRKVEHLHDNIQALKIKLTEEQIKYLESVNHFDPGFPSNFLGEDPRVSGKAGRLLATSAPLAFVRAPTAIGYECLGSPTPVIYKVKSEIQLREALSGSPSRFRSGYFTSIILAWSYIVFCRWVEILQRAGEEVRSYTKRMEVFENSFWDIVTHGGWEALGKR
;
A
#
# COMPACT_ATOMS: atom_id res chain seq x y z
N MET A 1 13.70 0.24 -34.52
CA MET A 1 14.13 1.34 -33.64
C MET A 1 13.72 0.95 -32.25
N ASP A 2 14.68 0.64 -31.38
CA ASP A 2 14.40 0.36 -29.97
C ASP A 2 14.13 1.70 -29.29
N PHE A 3 12.85 1.98 -29.04
CA PHE A 3 12.45 3.15 -28.27
C PHE A 3 12.82 2.90 -26.82
N GLN A 4 13.93 3.49 -26.37
CA GLN A 4 14.32 3.45 -24.97
C GLN A 4 13.66 4.63 -24.24
N THR A 5 12.71 4.32 -23.36
CA THR A 5 12.09 5.32 -22.49
C THR A 5 13.17 5.97 -21.59
N PRO A 6 13.20 7.30 -21.45
CA PRO A 6 14.11 7.97 -20.52
C PRO A 6 13.93 7.42 -19.09
N GLU A 7 15.03 7.26 -18.37
CA GLU A 7 14.98 6.89 -16.95
C GLU A 7 14.26 7.99 -16.17
N PRO A 8 13.33 7.64 -15.26
CA PRO A 8 12.63 8.64 -14.47
C PRO A 8 13.60 9.37 -13.53
N PRO A 9 13.35 10.65 -13.22
CA PRO A 9 14.22 11.45 -12.35
C PRO A 9 14.27 10.93 -10.90
N THR A 10 13.26 10.14 -10.48
CA THR A 10 13.16 9.56 -9.14
C THR A 10 12.63 8.13 -9.21
N GLU A 11 12.93 7.32 -8.18
CA GLU A 11 12.41 5.95 -8.07
C GLU A 11 10.88 5.88 -7.96
N LEU A 12 10.23 6.96 -7.52
CA LEU A 12 8.78 7.07 -7.53
C LEU A 12 8.22 7.01 -8.95
N GLY A 13 8.97 7.53 -9.93
CA GLY A 13 8.60 7.54 -11.34
C GLY A 13 8.59 6.19 -12.04
N ARG A 14 9.04 5.14 -11.37
CA ARG A 14 8.96 3.77 -11.88
C ARG A 14 7.58 3.19 -11.57
N TYR A 15 6.60 3.58 -12.37
CA TYR A 15 5.24 3.08 -12.20
C TYR A 15 5.14 1.58 -12.38
N ARG A 16 4.25 0.97 -11.61
CA ARG A 16 3.95 -0.46 -11.63
C ARG A 16 2.47 -0.65 -11.90
N ILE A 17 2.13 -1.72 -12.60
CA ILE A 17 0.74 -2.16 -12.66
C ILE A 17 0.33 -2.56 -11.23
N LEU A 18 -0.81 -2.07 -10.76
CA LEU A 18 -1.26 -2.28 -9.39
C LEU A 18 -1.41 -3.79 -9.12
N SER A 19 -2.23 -4.48 -9.92
CA SER A 19 -2.48 -5.91 -9.75
C SER A 19 -2.87 -6.55 -11.07
N SER A 20 -2.94 -7.89 -11.14
CA SER A 20 -3.35 -8.56 -12.38
C SER A 20 -4.80 -8.26 -12.77
N ASN A 21 -5.61 -7.83 -11.81
CA ASN A 21 -7.02 -7.53 -12.00
C ASN A 21 -7.29 -6.02 -12.04
N CYS A 22 -6.24 -5.19 -12.07
CA CYS A 22 -6.33 -3.74 -12.10
C CYS A 22 -5.23 -3.12 -12.98
N GLY A 23 -5.66 -2.45 -14.06
CA GLY A 23 -4.76 -1.82 -15.02
C GLY A 23 -4.17 -0.48 -14.58
N LEU A 24 -4.44 -0.04 -13.34
CA LEU A 24 -3.88 1.21 -12.81
C LEU A 24 -2.36 1.11 -12.74
N ARG A 25 -1.70 2.16 -13.24
CA ARG A 25 -0.26 2.36 -13.09
C ARG A 25 -0.03 3.27 -11.92
N VAL A 26 0.69 2.78 -10.92
CA VAL A 26 0.84 3.46 -9.65
C VAL A 26 2.30 3.58 -9.26
N SER A 27 2.59 4.61 -8.47
CA SER A 27 3.87 4.72 -7.76
C SER A 27 4.09 3.53 -6.81
N PRO A 28 5.34 3.14 -6.54
CA PRO A 28 5.66 2.08 -5.59
C PRO A 28 5.28 2.41 -4.13
N LEU A 29 4.98 3.67 -3.79
CA LEU A 29 4.51 4.09 -2.47
C LEU A 29 3.14 4.77 -2.57
N GLN A 30 2.30 4.54 -1.57
CA GLN A 30 0.98 5.16 -1.45
C GLN A 30 0.97 6.22 -0.34
N LEU A 31 0.34 7.35 -0.59
CA LEU A 31 0.01 8.31 0.46
C LEU A 31 -1.40 8.02 0.95
N GLY A 32 -1.58 7.91 2.27
CA GLY A 32 -2.92 7.86 2.84
C GLY A 32 -3.57 9.24 2.68
N ALA A 33 -4.72 9.33 2.01
CA ALA A 33 -5.55 10.53 2.00
C ALA A 33 -6.87 10.25 2.72
N MET A 34 -7.44 11.29 3.34
CA MET A 34 -8.56 11.19 4.27
C MET A 34 -9.93 11.18 3.57
N SER A 35 -10.96 10.85 4.35
CA SER A 35 -12.28 10.35 3.95
C SER A 35 -13.10 11.22 2.99
N ILE A 36 -14.07 10.58 2.32
CA ILE A 36 -15.16 11.23 1.59
C ILE A 36 -16.30 11.56 2.55
N GLY A 37 -16.82 12.79 2.48
CA GLY A 37 -18.01 13.23 3.22
C GLY A 37 -17.70 13.84 4.60
N GLU A 38 -18.75 14.32 5.26
CA GLU A 38 -18.64 15.12 6.49
C GLU A 38 -18.78 14.31 7.79
N ALA A 39 -19.23 13.05 7.70
CA ALA A 39 -19.57 12.20 8.84
C ALA A 39 -18.42 12.05 9.85
N TRP A 40 -17.18 12.16 9.40
CA TRP A 40 -15.96 12.01 10.21
C TRP A 40 -15.06 13.24 10.18
N SER A 41 -15.59 14.37 9.71
CA SER A 41 -14.90 15.66 9.60
C SER A 41 -14.18 16.08 10.89
N SER A 42 -14.79 15.78 12.04
CA SER A 42 -14.30 16.11 13.38
C SER A 42 -13.06 15.32 13.82
N PHE A 43 -12.82 14.13 13.26
CA PHE A 43 -11.71 13.26 13.66
C PHE A 43 -10.69 13.03 12.53
N MET A 44 -11.10 13.14 11.28
CA MET A 44 -10.31 12.78 10.10
C MET A 44 -10.27 13.86 9.02
N GLY A 45 -10.86 15.03 9.24
CA GLY A 45 -10.98 16.08 8.23
C GLY A 45 -11.97 15.72 7.10
N THR A 46 -12.19 16.68 6.21
CA THR A 46 -13.05 16.53 5.02
C THR A 46 -12.22 16.74 3.76
N HIS A 47 -12.51 15.98 2.71
CA HIS A 47 -12.04 16.30 1.36
C HIS A 47 -13.19 16.93 0.56
N GLU A 48 -13.02 18.17 0.09
CA GLU A 48 -13.93 18.76 -0.90
C GLU A 48 -13.70 18.08 -2.26
N GLN A 49 -14.71 17.41 -2.79
CA GLN A 49 -14.64 16.69 -4.06
C GLN A 49 -14.37 17.66 -5.22
N GLY A 50 -13.16 17.59 -5.79
CA GLY A 50 -12.84 18.12 -7.12
C GLY A 50 -12.73 17.03 -8.21
N ALA A 51 -12.99 15.77 -7.88
CA ALA A 51 -12.84 14.63 -8.80
C ALA A 51 -14.20 14.01 -9.15
N ASP A 52 -14.44 13.82 -10.45
CA ASP A 52 -15.68 13.24 -10.99
C ASP A 52 -15.82 11.72 -10.71
N TRP A 53 -14.71 11.05 -10.35
CA TRP A 53 -14.66 9.61 -10.02
C TRP A 53 -13.57 9.29 -8.99
N ILE A 54 -13.62 8.09 -8.43
CA ILE A 54 -12.64 7.53 -7.48
C ILE A 54 -11.85 6.42 -8.18
N ASP A 55 -10.51 6.45 -8.12
CA ASP A 55 -9.67 5.39 -8.71
C ASP A 55 -9.89 4.04 -8.00
N ILE A 56 -9.81 4.02 -6.66
CA ILE A 56 -10.01 2.82 -5.84
C ILE A 56 -10.90 3.15 -4.64
N LEU A 57 -12.05 2.49 -4.54
CA LEU A 57 -12.92 2.57 -3.36
C LEU A 57 -12.67 1.38 -2.44
N TYR A 58 -12.25 1.64 -1.19
CA TYR A 58 -12.06 0.60 -0.20
C TYR A 58 -13.32 0.31 0.61
N LEU A 59 -13.71 -0.96 0.71
CA LEU A 59 -14.51 -1.46 1.83
C LEU A 59 -13.59 -1.55 3.04
N HIS A 60 -13.79 -0.72 4.06
CA HIS A 60 -12.76 -0.52 5.06
C HIS A 60 -12.58 -1.65 6.07
N TRP A 61 -13.69 -2.16 6.62
CA TRP A 61 -13.74 -3.26 7.56
C TRP A 61 -14.96 -4.09 7.24
N TRP A 62 -14.93 -5.36 7.62
CA TRP A 62 -16.08 -6.22 7.41
C TRP A 62 -17.20 -5.92 8.40
N ASP A 63 -18.38 -5.59 7.87
CA ASP A 63 -19.61 -5.51 8.64
C ASP A 63 -20.34 -6.86 8.62
N HIS A 64 -20.51 -7.46 9.80
CA HIS A 64 -21.22 -8.74 9.94
C HIS A 64 -22.74 -8.64 9.82
N THR A 65 -23.30 -7.44 9.68
CA THR A 65 -24.75 -7.25 9.49
C THR A 65 -25.17 -7.27 8.02
N THR A 66 -24.21 -7.15 7.10
CA THR A 66 -24.48 -7.12 5.66
C THR A 66 -23.91 -8.35 4.96
N SER A 67 -24.69 -8.96 4.06
CA SER A 67 -24.24 -10.14 3.29
C SER A 67 -23.17 -9.79 2.25
N ILE A 68 -22.39 -10.80 1.84
CA ILE A 68 -21.40 -10.67 0.76
C ILE A 68 -22.09 -10.24 -0.54
N GLU A 69 -23.22 -10.87 -0.87
CA GLU A 69 -23.97 -10.59 -2.07
C GLU A 69 -24.45 -9.15 -2.09
N GLU A 70 -25.03 -8.66 -0.99
CA GLU A 70 -25.51 -7.29 -0.89
C GLU A 70 -24.38 -6.26 -1.05
N ILE A 71 -23.24 -6.46 -0.38
CA ILE A 71 -22.07 -5.59 -0.50
C ILE A 71 -21.54 -5.59 -1.94
N MET A 72 -21.30 -6.77 -2.52
CA MET A 72 -20.70 -6.86 -3.86
C MET A 72 -21.64 -6.34 -4.95
N ASN A 73 -22.96 -6.53 -4.81
CA ASN A 73 -23.94 -5.90 -5.68
C ASN A 73 -23.88 -4.37 -5.60
N SER A 74 -23.85 -3.83 -4.39
CA SER A 74 -23.85 -2.39 -4.14
C SER A 74 -22.58 -1.72 -4.67
N LEU A 75 -21.41 -2.33 -4.40
CA LEU A 75 -20.13 -1.83 -4.88
C LEU A 75 -20.02 -1.90 -6.41
N HIS A 76 -20.53 -2.97 -7.03
CA HIS A 76 -20.51 -3.11 -8.48
C HIS A 76 -21.34 -2.04 -9.18
N ILE A 77 -22.51 -1.67 -8.64
CA ILE A 77 -23.34 -0.58 -9.19
C ILE A 77 -22.56 0.74 -9.23
N LEU A 78 -21.71 1.02 -8.24
CA LEU A 78 -20.87 2.24 -8.25
C LEU A 78 -19.83 2.20 -9.37
N VAL A 79 -19.33 1.01 -9.70
CA VAL A 79 -18.39 0.79 -10.81
C VAL A 79 -19.10 0.94 -12.15
N GLU A 80 -20.28 0.33 -12.32
CA GLU A 80 -21.09 0.46 -13.54
C GLU A 80 -21.51 1.91 -13.81
N GLN A 81 -21.74 2.69 -12.74
CA GLN A 81 -22.05 4.12 -12.84
C GLN A 81 -20.82 5.00 -13.17
N GLY A 82 -19.63 4.41 -13.29
CA GLY A 82 -18.39 5.15 -13.54
C GLY A 82 -17.92 6.03 -12.37
N LYS A 83 -18.53 5.89 -11.20
CA LYS A 83 -18.17 6.65 -9.99
C LYS A 83 -16.91 6.11 -9.33
N VAL A 84 -16.63 4.83 -9.55
CA VAL A 84 -15.49 4.09 -9.00
C VAL A 84 -14.85 3.29 -10.12
N LEU A 85 -13.54 3.35 -10.29
CA LEU A 85 -12.85 2.55 -11.31
C LEU A 85 -12.56 1.13 -10.79
N TYR A 86 -12.08 1.01 -9.55
CA TYR A 86 -11.68 -0.27 -8.95
C TYR A 86 -12.09 -0.38 -7.49
N LEU A 87 -12.18 -1.62 -7.01
CA LEU A 87 -12.55 -1.94 -5.63
C LEU A 87 -11.33 -2.42 -4.85
N GLY A 88 -11.19 -1.90 -3.62
CA GLY A 88 -10.27 -2.37 -2.61
C GLY A 88 -11.01 -2.85 -1.37
N ILE A 89 -10.33 -3.59 -0.51
CA ILE A 89 -10.86 -4.04 0.77
C ILE A 89 -9.80 -3.89 1.85
N SER A 90 -10.19 -3.55 3.07
CA SER A 90 -9.29 -3.37 4.20
C SER A 90 -9.73 -4.19 5.41
N ASP A 91 -8.74 -4.59 6.22
CA ASP A 91 -8.82 -5.32 7.49
C ASP A 91 -9.96 -6.34 7.60
N THR A 92 -10.22 -7.05 6.50
CA THR A 92 -11.28 -8.06 6.38
C THR A 92 -10.64 -9.45 6.45
N PRO A 93 -11.24 -10.42 7.16
CA PRO A 93 -10.74 -11.79 7.17
C PRO A 93 -10.60 -12.39 5.76
N ALA A 94 -9.47 -13.05 5.48
CA ALA A 94 -9.15 -13.60 4.15
C ALA A 94 -10.26 -14.48 3.56
N TRP A 95 -10.93 -15.30 4.38
CA TRP A 95 -12.00 -16.18 3.90
C TRP A 95 -13.19 -15.41 3.34
N ILE A 96 -13.49 -14.23 3.89
CA ILE A 96 -14.58 -13.37 3.41
C ILE A 96 -14.19 -12.73 2.07
N VAL A 97 -12.97 -12.21 1.98
CA VAL A 97 -12.46 -11.65 0.72
C VAL A 97 -12.46 -12.71 -0.38
N ALA A 98 -12.04 -13.94 -0.04
CA ALA A 98 -12.05 -15.07 -0.96
C ALA A 98 -13.46 -15.41 -1.44
N ALA A 99 -14.43 -15.48 -0.52
CA ALA A 99 -15.83 -15.71 -0.85
C ALA A 99 -16.43 -14.57 -1.70
N ALA A 100 -16.11 -13.31 -1.39
CA ALA A 100 -16.57 -12.14 -2.14
C ALA A 100 -16.02 -12.10 -3.56
N ASN A 101 -14.72 -12.37 -3.74
CA ASN A 101 -14.10 -12.43 -5.06
C ASN A 101 -14.58 -13.64 -5.87
N ALA A 102 -14.78 -14.79 -5.22
CA ALA A 102 -15.37 -15.97 -5.88
C ALA A 102 -16.81 -15.71 -6.33
N TYR A 103 -17.64 -15.08 -5.49
CA TYR A 103 -18.98 -14.64 -5.85
C TYR A 103 -18.93 -13.68 -7.05
N ALA A 104 -18.12 -12.63 -6.97
CA ALA A 104 -18.03 -11.63 -8.03
C ALA A 104 -17.62 -12.26 -9.37
N ALA A 105 -16.63 -13.16 -9.37
CA ALA A 105 -16.24 -13.90 -10.57
C ALA A 105 -17.38 -14.77 -11.12
N ALA A 106 -18.12 -15.47 -10.25
CA ALA A 106 -19.20 -16.37 -10.64
C ALA A 106 -20.42 -15.64 -11.25
N VAL A 107 -20.68 -14.40 -10.84
CA VAL A 107 -21.85 -13.62 -11.30
C VAL A 107 -21.48 -12.39 -12.14
N GLY A 108 -20.24 -12.33 -12.64
CA GLY A 108 -19.80 -11.28 -13.56
C GLY A 108 -19.71 -9.88 -12.94
N LYS A 109 -19.42 -9.77 -11.64
CA LYS A 109 -19.25 -8.49 -10.93
C LYS A 109 -17.78 -8.12 -10.78
N THR A 110 -17.55 -6.85 -10.50
CA THR A 110 -16.20 -6.31 -10.23
C THR A 110 -15.65 -6.93 -8.92
N PRO A 111 -14.51 -7.64 -8.96
CA PRO A 111 -13.87 -8.16 -7.75
C PRO A 111 -13.01 -7.10 -7.05
N PHE A 112 -12.57 -7.38 -5.82
CA PHE A 112 -11.53 -6.60 -5.17
C PHE A 112 -10.17 -6.85 -5.83
N CYS A 113 -9.42 -5.77 -6.07
CA CYS A 113 -8.13 -5.81 -6.73
C CYS A 113 -6.93 -5.47 -5.82
N ILE A 114 -7.20 -4.99 -4.61
CA ILE A 114 -6.19 -4.60 -3.61
C ILE A 114 -6.70 -4.84 -2.19
N TYR A 115 -5.81 -5.31 -1.32
CA TYR A 115 -6.06 -5.51 0.11
C TYR A 115 -5.21 -4.55 0.94
N GLN A 116 -5.83 -3.72 1.77
CA GLN A 116 -5.17 -2.90 2.78
C GLN A 116 -5.20 -3.59 4.14
N GLY A 117 -4.09 -3.61 4.88
CA GLY A 117 -4.10 -4.19 6.21
C GLY A 117 -2.84 -3.99 7.01
N ARG A 118 -2.91 -4.27 8.31
CA ARG A 118 -1.79 -4.06 9.24
C ARG A 118 -0.65 -5.03 8.97
N TRP A 119 0.53 -4.50 8.65
CA TRP A 119 1.72 -5.34 8.49
C TRP A 119 3.01 -4.54 8.79
N ASN A 120 3.87 -5.11 9.62
CA ASN A 120 5.23 -4.62 9.81
C ASN A 120 6.16 -5.76 10.24
N VAL A 121 7.45 -5.45 10.42
CA VAL A 121 8.48 -6.43 10.77
C VAL A 121 8.20 -7.19 12.08
N MET A 122 7.41 -6.62 13.00
CA MET A 122 7.00 -7.29 14.24
C MET A 122 5.63 -7.95 14.15
N LEU A 123 4.67 -7.31 13.47
CA LEU A 123 3.27 -7.76 13.32
C LEU A 123 3.07 -8.44 11.97
N ARG A 124 3.26 -9.77 11.97
CA ARG A 124 3.33 -10.59 10.75
C ARG A 124 2.11 -11.49 10.51
N ASP A 125 1.02 -11.32 11.27
CA ASP A 125 -0.23 -12.09 11.08
C ASP A 125 -0.78 -11.97 9.65
N PHE A 126 -0.51 -10.85 8.99
CA PHE A 126 -0.78 -10.62 7.56
C PHE A 126 -0.21 -11.72 6.66
N GLU A 127 0.97 -12.26 6.99
CA GLU A 127 1.66 -13.29 6.23
C GLU A 127 0.95 -14.65 6.29
N ARG A 128 0.10 -14.87 7.31
CA ARG A 128 -0.59 -16.14 7.56
C ARG A 128 -1.61 -16.47 6.46
N GLU A 129 -2.57 -15.57 6.24
CA GLU A 129 -3.72 -15.82 5.34
C GLU A 129 -3.90 -14.73 4.28
N ILE A 130 -3.50 -13.48 4.55
CA ILE A 130 -3.69 -12.38 3.59
C ILE A 130 -2.74 -12.53 2.40
N LEU A 131 -1.45 -12.83 2.63
CA LEU A 131 -0.51 -13.03 1.53
C LEU A 131 -0.91 -14.19 0.60
N PRO A 132 -1.24 -15.40 1.11
CA PRO A 132 -1.74 -16.49 0.25
C PRO A 132 -3.01 -16.12 -0.52
N MET A 133 -3.99 -15.49 0.15
CA MET A 133 -5.24 -15.05 -0.47
C MET A 133 -4.98 -14.05 -1.59
N ALA A 134 -4.21 -12.99 -1.33
CA ALA A 134 -3.93 -11.96 -2.32
C ALA A 134 -3.20 -12.54 -3.53
N ARG A 135 -2.25 -13.45 -3.32
CA ARG A 135 -1.58 -14.18 -4.40
C ARG A 135 -2.57 -15.00 -5.24
N HIS A 136 -3.48 -15.72 -4.60
CA HIS A 136 -4.45 -16.57 -5.28
C HIS A 136 -5.40 -15.75 -6.17
N PHE A 137 -5.91 -14.64 -5.65
CA PHE A 137 -6.85 -13.76 -6.37
C PHE A 137 -6.17 -12.69 -7.21
N GLY A 138 -4.84 -12.66 -7.28
CA GLY A 138 -4.10 -11.67 -8.07
C GLY A 138 -4.27 -10.24 -7.58
N MET A 139 -4.41 -10.05 -6.26
CA MET A 139 -4.62 -8.75 -5.62
C MET A 139 -3.29 -8.08 -5.26
N ALA A 140 -3.28 -6.75 -5.26
CA ALA A 140 -2.23 -5.93 -4.66
C ALA A 140 -2.35 -5.89 -3.14
N LEU A 141 -1.29 -5.42 -2.49
CA LEU A 141 -1.21 -5.26 -1.04
C LEU A 141 -0.88 -3.81 -0.70
N ALA A 142 -1.69 -3.17 0.14
CA ALA A 142 -1.51 -1.82 0.65
C ALA A 142 -1.30 -1.84 2.17
N PRO A 143 -0.13 -2.29 2.67
CA PRO A 143 0.04 -2.43 4.10
C PRO A 143 0.13 -1.09 4.82
N TRP A 144 -0.53 -1.00 5.98
CA TRP A 144 -0.43 0.11 6.92
C TRP A 144 0.32 -0.31 8.20
N ASN A 145 0.67 0.68 9.03
CA ASN A 145 1.47 0.50 10.24
C ASN A 145 2.91 0.03 10.06
N ILE A 146 3.53 0.31 8.91
CA ILE A 146 4.88 -0.18 8.59
C ILE A 146 5.92 0.18 9.65
N LEU A 147 5.78 1.36 10.25
CA LEU A 147 6.71 1.91 11.24
C LEU A 147 6.29 1.67 12.70
N GLY A 148 5.33 0.76 12.95
CA GLY A 148 4.83 0.47 14.29
C GLY A 148 4.30 1.72 14.99
N SER A 149 3.41 2.46 14.34
CA SER A 149 2.85 3.74 14.81
C SER A 149 3.90 4.83 15.06
N GLY A 150 5.04 4.72 14.36
CA GLY A 150 6.18 5.61 14.50
C GLY A 150 7.11 5.22 15.65
N LYS A 151 6.94 4.04 16.25
CA LYS A 151 7.78 3.57 17.34
C LYS A 151 9.09 2.93 16.89
N PHE A 152 9.31 2.68 15.60
CA PHE A 152 10.63 2.28 15.10
C PHE A 152 11.55 3.49 14.99
N GLN A 153 12.24 3.80 16.09
CA GLN A 153 13.14 4.95 16.24
C GLN A 153 14.35 4.53 17.08
N THR A 154 15.53 5.07 16.73
CA THR A 154 16.74 4.88 17.53
C THR A 154 16.63 5.60 18.88
N ARG A 155 17.47 5.22 19.84
CA ARG A 155 17.52 5.88 21.17
C ARG A 155 17.75 7.39 21.05
N GLU A 156 18.67 7.79 20.16
CA GLU A 156 18.96 9.19 19.87
C GLU A 156 17.72 9.95 19.36
N GLN A 157 16.97 9.37 18.43
CA GLN A 157 15.75 9.97 17.88
C GLN A 157 14.67 10.14 18.95
N VAL A 158 14.50 9.15 19.84
CA VAL A 158 13.54 9.21 20.94
C VAL A 158 13.94 10.28 21.96
N GLU A 159 15.22 10.40 22.30
CA GLU A 159 15.72 11.45 23.19
C GLU A 159 15.54 12.85 22.59
N GLU A 160 15.85 13.02 21.30
CA GLU A 160 15.65 14.30 20.61
C GLU A 160 14.17 14.68 20.57
N ARG A 161 13.30 13.71 20.32
CA ARG A 161 11.84 13.91 20.34
C ARG A 161 11.35 14.36 21.72
N LYS A 162 11.84 13.73 22.79
CA LYS A 162 11.54 14.12 24.18
C LYS A 162 11.99 15.56 24.48
N LYS A 163 13.19 15.95 24.02
CA LYS A 163 13.70 17.34 24.16
C LYS A 163 12.82 18.35 23.44
N LYS A 164 12.18 17.96 22.34
CA LYS A 164 11.26 18.80 21.55
C LYS A 164 9.81 18.78 22.06
N GLY A 165 9.51 18.03 23.12
CA GLY A 165 8.14 17.89 23.65
C GLY A 165 7.17 17.16 22.71
N GLU A 166 7.68 16.41 21.74
CA GLU A 166 6.86 15.62 20.82
C GLU A 166 6.54 14.24 21.44
N SER A 167 5.29 13.77 21.38
CA SER A 167 4.93 12.40 21.84
C SER A 167 4.97 11.37 20.70
N LEU A 168 5.04 10.08 21.05
CA LEU A 168 4.81 8.98 20.10
C LEU A 168 3.30 8.77 19.91
N ARG A 169 2.89 8.40 18.70
CA ARG A 169 1.47 8.23 18.36
C ARG A 169 0.96 6.90 18.90
N SER A 170 -0.19 6.92 19.58
CA SER A 170 -0.90 5.71 20.05
C SER A 170 -2.09 5.32 19.16
N VAL A 171 -2.61 6.25 18.35
CA VAL A 171 -3.91 6.09 17.67
C VAL A 171 -3.96 4.81 16.81
N PHE A 172 -5.00 3.99 17.03
CA PHE A 172 -5.31 2.72 16.34
C PHE A 172 -4.38 1.52 16.59
N SER A 173 -3.37 1.66 17.47
CA SER A 173 -2.46 0.56 17.79
C SER A 173 -3.05 -0.45 18.79
N GLY A 174 -4.12 -0.06 19.50
CA GLY A 174 -4.60 -0.74 20.72
C GLY A 174 -3.66 -0.56 21.92
N ASP A 175 -2.48 0.03 21.68
CA ASP A 175 -1.45 0.32 22.66
C ASP A 175 -1.49 1.80 23.03
N THR A 176 -1.85 2.08 24.27
CA THR A 176 -1.94 3.43 24.85
C THR A 176 -0.61 3.94 25.38
N THR A 177 0.48 3.21 25.21
CA THR A 177 1.79 3.61 25.74
C THR A 177 2.47 4.65 24.85
N GLU A 178 2.87 5.76 25.45
CA GLU A 178 3.63 6.83 24.79
C GLU A 178 5.12 6.49 24.61
N ASN A 179 5.54 5.30 25.04
CA ASN A 179 6.93 4.83 25.00
C ASN A 179 7.07 3.58 24.12
N GLN A 180 8.29 3.32 23.68
CA GLN A 180 8.63 2.03 23.08
C GLN A 180 8.60 0.94 24.16
N THR A 181 8.05 -0.21 23.83
CA THR A 181 8.23 -1.46 24.55
C THR A 181 9.64 -2.00 24.33
N GLU A 182 10.08 -2.92 25.19
CA GLU A 182 11.40 -3.55 25.05
C GLU A 182 11.58 -4.26 23.70
N ALA A 183 10.49 -4.82 23.16
CA ALA A 183 10.51 -5.48 21.85
C ALA A 183 10.66 -4.46 20.71
N GLU A 184 10.02 -3.29 20.81
CA GLU A 184 10.14 -2.20 19.83
C GLU A 184 11.53 -1.57 19.87
N ILE A 185 12.15 -1.46 21.06
CA ILE A 185 13.54 -1.00 21.21
C ILE A 185 14.50 -1.98 20.51
N ARG A 186 14.40 -3.29 20.81
CA ARG A 186 15.23 -4.32 20.17
C ARG A 186 15.08 -4.33 18.65
N MET A 187 13.85 -4.19 18.16
CA MET A 187 13.61 -4.12 16.72
C MET A 187 14.20 -2.84 16.11
N SER A 188 14.08 -1.70 16.78
CA SER A 188 14.68 -0.45 16.32
C SER A 188 16.20 -0.53 16.23
N GLU A 189 16.84 -1.21 17.18
CA GLU A 189 18.28 -1.48 17.16
C GLU A 189 18.67 -2.43 16.02
N ALA A 190 17.91 -3.49 15.79
CA ALA A 190 18.15 -4.40 14.67
C ALA A 190 18.00 -3.69 13.30
N LEU A 191 16.97 -2.86 13.14
CA LEU A 191 16.79 -2.02 11.95
C LEU A 191 17.96 -1.04 11.78
N ALA A 192 18.48 -0.47 12.86
CA ALA A 192 19.63 0.45 12.82
C ALA A 192 20.92 -0.27 12.41
N ASN A 193 21.14 -1.51 12.87
CA ASN A 193 22.29 -2.31 12.46
C ASN A 193 22.26 -2.59 10.96
N VAL A 194 21.11 -3.03 10.44
CA VAL A 194 20.93 -3.26 9.00
C VAL A 194 21.07 -1.93 8.22
N ALA A 195 20.54 -0.82 8.74
CA ALA A 195 20.72 0.49 8.13
C ALA A 195 22.20 0.86 7.98
N ALA A 196 23.01 0.60 9.01
CA ALA A 196 24.44 0.86 9.00
C ALA A 196 25.20 0.00 7.96
N GLU A 197 24.80 -1.27 7.77
CA GLU A 197 25.36 -2.13 6.71
C GLU A 197 25.10 -1.58 5.30
N HIS A 198 23.97 -0.90 5.11
CA HIS A 198 23.63 -0.19 3.87
C HIS A 198 24.22 1.23 3.79
N GLY A 199 25.01 1.66 4.78
CA GLY A 199 25.63 2.98 4.83
C GLY A 199 24.64 4.13 5.08
N ILE A 200 23.48 3.84 5.68
CA ILE A 200 22.40 4.81 5.92
C ILE A 200 22.03 4.86 7.41
N LYS A 201 21.35 5.93 7.84
CA LYS A 201 20.89 6.09 9.23
C LYS A 201 19.39 5.83 9.41
N SER A 202 18.63 5.77 8.31
CA SER A 202 17.18 5.71 8.37
C SER A 202 16.68 4.29 8.63
N VAL A 203 16.24 4.04 9.88
CA VAL A 203 15.50 2.82 10.25
C VAL A 203 14.16 2.72 9.52
N THR A 204 13.56 3.87 9.16
CA THR A 204 12.33 3.95 8.37
C THR A 204 12.52 3.35 6.98
N ALA A 205 13.63 3.71 6.32
CA ALA A 205 13.95 3.19 5.00
C ALA A 205 14.13 1.65 5.02
N VAL A 206 14.80 1.10 6.04
CA VAL A 206 14.98 -0.36 6.19
C VAL A 206 13.65 -1.07 6.48
N ALA A 207 12.81 -0.53 7.38
CA ALA A 207 11.51 -1.13 7.69
C ALA A 207 10.58 -1.17 6.46
N LEU A 208 10.60 -0.13 5.64
CA LEU A 208 9.87 -0.10 4.36
C LEU A 208 10.46 -1.08 3.35
N ALA A 209 11.78 -1.12 3.20
CA ALA A 209 12.47 -2.05 2.31
C ALA A 209 12.18 -3.52 2.66
N TYR A 210 12.10 -3.82 3.96
CA TYR A 210 11.68 -5.13 4.46
C TYR A 210 10.30 -5.49 3.93
N ILE A 211 9.27 -4.67 4.14
CA ILE A 211 7.91 -5.00 3.66
C ILE A 211 7.83 -5.09 2.13
N LEU A 212 8.54 -4.22 1.41
CA LEU A 212 8.59 -4.23 -0.05
C LEU A 212 9.21 -5.50 -0.64
N CYS A 213 10.08 -6.21 0.09
CA CYS A 213 10.73 -7.43 -0.42
C CYS A 213 9.94 -8.71 -0.15
N LYS A 214 8.94 -8.68 0.74
CA LYS A 214 8.22 -9.88 1.21
C LYS A 214 7.25 -10.48 0.19
N ALA A 215 6.73 -9.68 -0.75
CA ALA A 215 5.76 -10.13 -1.76
C ALA A 215 5.78 -9.24 -3.02
N PRO A 216 5.31 -9.73 -4.17
CA PRO A 216 5.03 -8.88 -5.32
C PRO A 216 3.85 -7.93 -5.03
N ASN A 217 3.75 -6.83 -5.80
CA ASN A 217 2.62 -5.88 -5.76
C ASN A 217 2.30 -5.30 -4.37
N VAL A 218 3.35 -5.05 -3.59
CA VAL A 218 3.27 -4.36 -2.29
C VAL A 218 3.45 -2.86 -2.50
N PHE A 219 2.48 -2.08 -2.04
CA PHE A 219 2.40 -0.62 -2.15
C PHE A 219 2.11 -0.05 -0.75
N PRO A 220 3.13 0.07 0.12
CA PRO A 220 2.92 0.46 1.50
C PRO A 220 2.35 1.87 1.60
N ILE A 221 1.44 2.05 2.55
CA ILE A 221 0.90 3.36 2.90
C ILE A 221 1.93 4.05 3.79
N VAL A 222 2.51 5.13 3.27
CA VAL A 222 3.47 5.96 3.98
C VAL A 222 2.82 7.26 4.43
N GLY A 223 3.25 7.75 5.58
CA GLY A 223 2.84 9.04 6.12
C GLY A 223 4.05 9.80 6.63
N GLY A 224 3.94 11.12 6.64
CA GLY A 224 4.97 12.01 7.14
C GLY A 224 4.36 13.28 7.70
N ARG A 225 5.09 13.99 8.56
CA ARG A 225 4.75 15.38 8.92
C ARG A 225 5.76 16.38 8.35
N LYS A 226 6.97 15.88 8.06
CA LYS A 226 8.11 16.65 7.58
C LYS A 226 8.61 16.05 6.26
N VAL A 227 9.21 16.86 5.42
CA VAL A 227 9.68 16.47 4.09
C VAL A 227 10.78 15.41 4.17
N GLU A 228 11.59 15.42 5.23
CA GLU A 228 12.65 14.45 5.47
C GLU A 228 12.10 13.03 5.59
N HIS A 229 10.89 12.86 6.15
CA HIS A 229 10.24 11.55 6.20
C HIS A 229 9.93 11.03 4.79
N LEU A 230 9.55 11.92 3.86
CA LEU A 230 9.32 11.54 2.47
C LEU A 230 10.62 11.12 1.79
N HIS A 231 11.73 11.82 2.05
CA HIS A 231 13.04 11.43 1.53
C HIS A 231 13.47 10.04 2.03
N ASP A 232 13.29 9.75 3.32
CA ASP A 232 13.54 8.43 3.91
C ASP A 232 12.67 7.35 3.26
N ASN A 233 11.39 7.64 3.02
CA ASN A 233 10.48 6.72 2.34
C ASN A 233 10.95 6.42 0.91
N ILE A 234 11.40 7.43 0.17
CA ILE A 234 11.93 7.26 -1.20
C ILE A 234 13.25 6.47 -1.18
N GLN A 235 14.11 6.70 -0.18
CA GLN A 235 15.36 5.97 -0.01
C GLN A 235 15.14 4.45 0.10
N ALA A 236 14.04 4.02 0.75
CA ALA A 236 13.66 2.61 0.86
C ALA A 236 13.60 1.88 -0.49
N LEU A 237 13.19 2.58 -1.56
CA LEU A 237 13.02 1.99 -2.89
C LEU A 237 14.36 1.54 -3.51
N LYS A 238 15.47 2.09 -3.04
CA LYS A 238 16.82 1.76 -3.51
C LYS A 238 17.48 0.63 -2.72
N ILE A 239 16.92 0.27 -1.56
CA ILE A 239 17.51 -0.72 -0.66
C ILE A 239 17.12 -2.12 -1.14
N LYS A 240 18.13 -3.00 -1.23
CA LYS A 240 17.96 -4.43 -1.46
C LYS A 240 18.50 -5.20 -0.26
N LEU A 241 17.61 -5.73 0.57
CA LEU A 241 18.00 -6.51 1.74
C LEU A 241 18.48 -7.90 1.32
N THR A 242 19.52 -8.41 1.97
CA THR A 242 19.94 -9.80 1.74
C THR A 242 19.02 -10.78 2.48
N GLU A 243 19.08 -12.06 2.12
CA GLU A 243 18.34 -13.10 2.85
C GLU A 243 18.76 -13.16 4.32
N GLU A 244 20.05 -12.94 4.61
CA GLU A 244 20.61 -12.94 5.96
C GLU A 244 20.06 -11.76 6.78
N GLN A 245 19.97 -10.58 6.18
CA GLN A 245 19.39 -9.39 6.81
C GLN A 245 17.90 -9.60 7.13
N ILE A 246 17.15 -10.20 6.19
CA ILE A 246 15.73 -10.54 6.41
C ILE A 246 15.62 -11.55 7.56
N LYS A 247 16.39 -12.64 7.53
CA LYS A 247 16.39 -13.65 8.61
C LYS A 247 16.79 -13.04 9.96
N TYR A 248 17.76 -12.13 9.97
CA TYR A 248 18.17 -11.42 11.18
C TYR A 248 17.03 -10.57 11.77
N LEU A 249 16.39 -9.73 10.96
CA LEU A 249 15.25 -8.91 11.40
C LEU A 249 14.10 -9.79 11.93
N GLU A 250 13.78 -10.87 11.23
CA GLU A 250 12.75 -11.82 11.64
C GLU A 250 13.10 -12.60 12.92
N SER A 251 14.39 -12.79 13.22
CA SER A 251 14.82 -13.47 14.44
C SER A 251 14.54 -12.67 15.73
N VAL A 252 14.37 -11.35 15.62
CA VAL A 252 14.10 -10.46 16.76
C VAL A 252 12.72 -10.73 17.38
N ASN A 253 11.75 -11.13 16.55
CA ASN A 253 10.40 -11.45 16.99
C ASN A 253 9.90 -12.73 16.29
N HIS A 254 9.76 -13.81 17.05
CA HIS A 254 9.28 -15.08 16.52
C HIS A 254 7.86 -14.95 15.96
N PHE A 255 7.65 -15.47 14.75
CA PHE A 255 6.34 -15.56 14.12
C PHE A 255 5.98 -17.04 13.88
N ASP A 256 4.88 -17.48 14.50
CA ASP A 256 4.24 -18.75 14.19
C ASP A 256 3.01 -18.50 13.31
N PRO A 257 3.00 -18.98 12.05
CA PRO A 257 1.82 -18.89 11.20
C PRO A 257 0.66 -19.76 11.74
N GLY A 258 0.87 -20.59 12.75
CA GLY A 258 -0.20 -21.36 13.39
C GLY A 258 -0.74 -22.48 12.51
N PHE A 259 -1.66 -23.27 13.06
CA PHE A 259 -2.29 -24.37 12.33
C PHE A 259 -3.34 -23.83 11.32
N PRO A 260 -3.45 -24.41 10.11
CA PRO A 260 -2.72 -25.57 9.59
C PRO A 260 -1.40 -25.23 8.88
N SER A 261 -1.05 -23.96 8.73
CA SER A 261 0.12 -23.52 7.96
C SER A 261 1.45 -24.07 8.52
N ASN A 262 1.61 -24.11 9.84
CA ASN A 262 2.79 -24.70 10.48
C ASN A 262 2.88 -26.24 10.35
N PHE A 263 1.79 -26.90 9.96
CA PHE A 263 1.73 -28.35 9.71
C PHE A 263 1.92 -28.70 8.23
N LEU A 264 1.29 -27.95 7.33
CA LEU A 264 1.38 -28.16 5.88
C LEU A 264 2.68 -27.62 5.28
N GLY A 265 3.27 -26.61 5.91
CA GLY A 265 4.43 -25.88 5.40
C GLY A 265 4.05 -24.75 4.44
N GLU A 266 5.06 -24.04 3.97
CA GLU A 266 4.89 -22.93 3.02
C GLU A 266 4.46 -23.44 1.63
N ASP A 267 3.71 -22.62 0.90
CA ASP A 267 3.34 -22.83 -0.49
C ASP A 267 4.58 -23.19 -1.35
N PRO A 268 4.63 -24.39 -1.96
CA PRO A 268 5.77 -24.83 -2.77
C PRO A 268 6.08 -23.91 -3.96
N ARG A 269 5.10 -23.13 -4.43
CA ARG A 269 5.32 -22.12 -5.48
C ARG A 269 6.21 -20.98 -4.97
N VAL A 270 6.23 -20.72 -3.66
CA VAL A 270 7.06 -19.70 -3.00
C VAL A 270 8.38 -20.29 -2.52
N SER A 271 8.35 -21.40 -1.79
CA SER A 271 9.55 -22.02 -1.20
C SER A 271 10.40 -22.79 -2.20
N GLY A 272 9.78 -23.27 -3.28
CA GLY A 272 10.41 -24.08 -4.32
C GLY A 272 10.56 -25.54 -3.92
N LYS A 273 10.03 -25.91 -2.75
CA LYS A 273 10.14 -27.24 -2.17
C LYS A 273 8.76 -27.70 -1.74
N ALA A 274 8.45 -28.97 -2.02
CA ALA A 274 7.25 -29.59 -1.46
C ALA A 274 7.39 -29.68 0.07
N GLY A 275 6.31 -29.34 0.79
CA GLY A 275 6.22 -29.62 2.23
C GLY A 275 6.30 -31.12 2.51
N ARG A 276 6.64 -31.49 3.76
CA ARG A 276 6.88 -32.89 4.16
C ARG A 276 5.77 -33.84 3.74
N LEU A 277 4.52 -33.44 3.91
CA LEU A 277 3.34 -34.26 3.57
C LEU A 277 3.15 -34.39 2.06
N LEU A 278 3.34 -33.30 1.31
CA LEU A 278 3.17 -33.31 -0.13
C LEU A 278 4.29 -34.11 -0.83
N ALA A 279 5.50 -34.08 -0.26
CA ALA A 279 6.65 -34.82 -0.75
C ALA A 279 6.50 -36.35 -0.65
N THR A 280 5.56 -36.88 0.15
CA THR A 280 5.30 -38.33 0.22
C THR A 280 4.52 -38.87 -0.97
N SER A 281 3.84 -38.00 -1.71
CA SER A 281 2.98 -38.41 -2.83
C SER A 281 3.80 -38.70 -4.08
N ALA A 282 4.65 -37.76 -4.50
CA ALA A 282 5.53 -37.88 -5.66
C ALA A 282 6.60 -36.77 -5.68
N PRO A 283 7.68 -36.90 -6.46
CA PRO A 283 8.51 -35.77 -6.87
C PRO A 283 7.66 -34.81 -7.73
N LEU A 284 7.40 -33.60 -7.20
CA LEU A 284 6.54 -32.61 -7.84
C LEU A 284 7.35 -31.39 -8.26
N ALA A 285 7.11 -30.90 -9.47
CA ALA A 285 7.61 -29.62 -9.94
C ALA A 285 6.50 -28.56 -9.81
N PHE A 286 6.86 -27.36 -9.37
CA PHE A 286 5.92 -26.25 -9.19
C PHE A 286 6.34 -25.06 -10.04
N VAL A 287 5.37 -24.39 -10.64
CA VAL A 287 5.57 -23.08 -11.25
C VAL A 287 5.86 -22.07 -10.13
N ARG A 288 7.01 -21.39 -10.21
CA ARG A 288 7.44 -20.42 -9.19
C ARG A 288 6.48 -19.24 -9.17
N ALA A 289 6.08 -18.83 -7.96
CA ALA A 289 5.34 -17.59 -7.77
C ALA A 289 6.23 -16.38 -8.09
N PRO A 290 5.66 -15.26 -8.58
CA PRO A 290 6.42 -14.03 -8.76
C PRO A 290 7.06 -13.55 -7.45
N THR A 291 8.28 -13.03 -7.54
CA THR A 291 8.98 -12.41 -6.41
C THR A 291 8.83 -10.89 -6.41
N ALA A 292 9.24 -10.24 -5.32
CA ALA A 292 9.28 -8.79 -5.26
C ALA A 292 10.23 -8.22 -6.33
N ILE A 293 9.90 -7.04 -6.85
CA ILE A 293 10.69 -6.40 -7.92
C ILE A 293 12.11 -6.08 -7.43
N GLY A 294 13.11 -6.44 -8.23
CA GLY A 294 14.53 -6.38 -7.92
C GLY A 294 15.03 -7.52 -7.02
N TYR A 295 14.22 -8.55 -6.80
CA TYR A 295 14.57 -9.80 -6.10
C TYR A 295 14.34 -11.03 -7.01
N GLU A 296 14.38 -10.85 -8.33
CA GLU A 296 14.15 -11.90 -9.33
C GLU A 296 15.25 -12.96 -9.34
N CYS A 297 16.46 -12.62 -8.89
CA CYS A 297 17.64 -13.49 -8.93
C CYS A 297 17.77 -14.47 -7.75
N LEU A 298 16.89 -14.42 -6.75
CA LEU A 298 16.92 -15.33 -5.59
C LEU A 298 16.30 -16.73 -5.88
N GLY A 299 16.36 -17.19 -7.14
CA GLY A 299 16.01 -18.57 -7.51
C GLY A 299 15.07 -18.75 -8.71
N SER A 300 15.13 -17.91 -9.74
CA SER A 300 14.51 -18.22 -11.05
C SER A 300 15.35 -17.72 -12.22
N PRO A 301 15.33 -18.42 -13.37
CA PRO A 301 16.10 -18.04 -14.53
C PRO A 301 15.59 -16.72 -15.12
N THR A 302 16.51 -16.04 -15.81
CA THR A 302 16.38 -14.70 -16.39
C THR A 302 15.02 -14.46 -17.06
N PRO A 303 14.35 -13.31 -16.82
CA PRO A 303 13.04 -13.05 -17.39
C PRO A 303 13.07 -13.03 -18.92
N VAL A 304 12.15 -13.79 -19.53
CA VAL A 304 11.88 -13.72 -20.97
C VAL A 304 11.02 -12.48 -21.23
N ILE A 305 11.54 -11.58 -22.06
CA ILE A 305 10.84 -10.37 -22.52
C ILE A 305 9.75 -10.78 -23.51
N TYR A 306 8.48 -10.57 -23.15
CA TYR A 306 7.36 -10.75 -24.08
C TYR A 306 7.17 -9.49 -24.94
N LYS A 307 7.15 -9.66 -26.27
CA LYS A 307 6.73 -8.63 -27.23
C LYS A 307 5.21 -8.60 -27.34
N VAL A 308 4.58 -7.48 -26.99
CA VAL A 308 3.15 -7.27 -27.24
C VAL A 308 2.96 -6.63 -28.62
N LYS A 309 2.07 -7.20 -29.43
CA LYS A 309 1.64 -6.66 -30.73
C LYS A 309 0.45 -5.70 -30.53
N SER A 310 0.66 -4.48 -30.99
CA SER A 310 -0.30 -3.47 -31.50
C SER A 310 -1.36 -2.84 -30.60
N GLU A 311 -1.40 -1.51 -30.75
CA GLU A 311 -2.30 -0.48 -30.23
C GLU A 311 -3.78 -0.64 -30.58
N ILE A 312 -4.66 -0.16 -29.70
CA ILE A 312 -5.99 0.35 -30.04
C ILE A 312 -6.11 1.76 -29.46
N GLN A 313 -6.27 2.76 -30.33
CA GLN A 313 -6.58 4.14 -29.98
C GLN A 313 -8.07 4.27 -29.64
N LEU A 314 -8.41 4.98 -28.56
CA LEU A 314 -9.77 5.38 -28.22
C LEU A 314 -9.87 6.91 -28.23
N ARG A 315 -10.83 7.44 -29.00
CA ARG A 315 -11.31 8.83 -28.90
C ARG A 315 -12.83 8.86 -28.69
N GLU A 316 -13.19 9.70 -27.71
CA GLU A 316 -14.38 10.56 -27.57
C GLU A 316 -15.81 9.97 -27.54
N ALA A 317 -16.43 10.06 -26.36
CA ALA A 317 -17.75 10.66 -26.10
C ALA A 317 -17.84 10.88 -24.58
N LEU A 318 -18.27 12.02 -24.02
CA LEU A 318 -19.67 12.39 -23.82
C LEU A 318 -19.74 13.81 -23.18
N SER A 319 -20.82 14.54 -23.50
CA SER A 319 -21.18 15.84 -22.91
C SER A 319 -22.58 15.80 -22.29
N GLY A 320 -22.77 16.45 -21.13
CA GLY A 320 -24.06 16.75 -20.46
C GLY A 320 -24.47 15.75 -19.37
N SER A 321 -25.10 16.07 -18.23
CA SER A 321 -25.64 17.28 -17.58
C SER A 321 -25.89 16.90 -16.08
N PRO A 322 -25.92 17.83 -15.11
CA PRO A 322 -25.94 17.49 -13.68
C PRO A 322 -27.37 17.27 -13.15
N SER A 323 -27.58 16.19 -12.40
CA SER A 323 -28.74 16.07 -11.51
C SER A 323 -28.30 15.72 -10.09
N ARG A 324 -28.60 16.62 -9.16
CA ARG A 324 -28.51 16.44 -7.70
C ARG A 324 -29.41 15.27 -7.27
N PHE A 325 -28.89 14.37 -6.43
CA PHE A 325 -29.65 13.25 -5.89
C PHE A 325 -30.09 13.46 -4.44
N ARG A 326 -31.30 12.97 -4.18
CA ARG A 326 -31.97 12.79 -2.89
C ARG A 326 -31.51 11.50 -2.21
N SER A 327 -31.51 11.54 -0.88
CA SER A 327 -31.09 10.50 0.06
C SER A 327 -32.01 9.27 0.08
N GLY A 328 -31.43 8.10 0.36
CA GLY A 328 -32.20 6.89 0.69
C GLY A 328 -31.38 5.59 0.78
N TYR A 329 -30.31 5.44 -0.02
CA TYR A 329 -29.50 4.20 -0.07
C TYR A 329 -28.06 4.36 0.44
N PHE A 330 -27.73 5.53 0.98
CA PHE A 330 -26.37 5.89 1.40
C PHE A 330 -25.99 5.39 2.79
N THR A 331 -26.94 4.89 3.59
CA THR A 331 -26.73 4.63 5.02
C THR A 331 -25.85 3.38 5.28
N SER A 332 -25.92 2.36 4.42
CA SER A 332 -25.09 1.15 4.55
C SER A 332 -23.67 1.34 3.98
N ILE A 333 -23.54 2.19 2.95
CA ILE A 333 -22.26 2.54 2.33
C ILE A 333 -21.47 3.56 3.18
N ILE A 334 -22.14 4.41 3.97
CA ILE A 334 -21.49 5.38 4.88
C ILE A 334 -20.87 4.71 6.12
N LEU A 335 -21.32 3.52 6.52
CA LEU A 335 -20.71 2.79 7.64
C LEU A 335 -19.42 2.07 7.25
N ALA A 336 -19.19 1.86 5.94
CA ALA A 336 -17.92 1.41 5.40
C ALA A 336 -17.00 2.62 5.12
N TRP A 337 -16.04 2.85 6.01
CA TRP A 337 -15.05 3.93 5.97
C TRP A 337 -14.28 4.01 4.63
N SER A 338 -14.80 4.72 3.64
CA SER A 338 -14.19 4.71 2.31
C SER A 338 -12.96 5.64 2.29
N TYR A 339 -11.77 5.04 2.22
CA TYR A 339 -10.51 5.76 2.00
C TYR A 339 -10.24 5.86 0.49
N ILE A 340 -9.85 7.04 0.03
CA ILE A 340 -9.32 7.22 -1.34
C ILE A 340 -7.80 7.13 -1.24
N VAL A 341 -7.22 6.15 -1.93
CA VAL A 341 -5.79 6.15 -2.24
C VAL A 341 -5.62 6.74 -3.63
N PHE A 342 -5.31 8.03 -3.69
CA PHE A 342 -4.94 8.69 -4.94
C PHE A 342 -3.56 8.17 -5.37
N CYS A 343 -3.51 7.44 -6.48
CA CYS A 343 -2.26 6.88 -7.00
C CYS A 343 -1.50 7.84 -7.94
N ARG A 344 -2.09 9.00 -8.28
CA ARG A 344 -1.55 9.99 -9.25
C ARG A 344 -0.64 11.09 -8.66
N TRP A 345 -0.44 11.15 -7.35
CA TRP A 345 0.38 12.21 -6.71
C TRP A 345 1.85 12.23 -7.14
N VAL A 346 2.38 11.13 -7.68
CA VAL A 346 3.77 11.07 -8.08
C VAL A 346 4.07 11.85 -9.35
N GLU A 347 3.11 12.02 -10.26
CA GLU A 347 3.27 12.98 -11.37
C GLU A 347 3.46 14.42 -10.85
N ILE A 348 2.85 14.74 -9.71
CA ILE A 348 2.96 16.04 -9.03
C ILE A 348 4.35 16.19 -8.38
N LEU A 349 4.83 15.17 -7.66
CA LEU A 349 6.15 15.18 -7.02
C LEU A 349 7.32 15.08 -8.01
N GLN A 350 7.15 14.39 -9.14
CA GLN A 350 8.16 14.33 -10.20
C GLN A 350 8.30 15.67 -10.94
N ARG A 351 7.19 16.41 -11.11
CA ARG A 351 7.22 17.81 -11.57
C ARG A 351 7.79 18.74 -10.50
N ALA A 352 7.61 18.40 -9.22
CA ALA A 352 8.12 19.19 -8.09
C ALA A 352 9.64 19.17 -7.89
N GLY A 353 10.36 18.35 -8.66
CA GLY A 353 11.82 18.45 -8.76
C GLY A 353 12.31 19.76 -9.38
N GLU A 354 11.41 20.55 -9.98
CA GLU A 354 11.66 21.94 -10.39
C GLU A 354 10.85 22.87 -9.47
N GLU A 355 11.56 23.72 -8.71
CA GLU A 355 11.06 24.73 -7.74
C GLU A 355 9.53 24.84 -7.56
N VAL A 356 8.98 24.10 -6.60
CA VAL A 356 7.58 24.26 -6.21
C VAL A 356 7.43 25.30 -5.11
N ARG A 357 6.66 26.34 -5.40
CA ARG A 357 6.13 27.29 -4.40
C ARG A 357 4.66 26.96 -4.16
N SER A 358 4.29 26.72 -2.90
CA SER A 358 2.91 26.53 -2.49
C SER A 358 2.22 27.88 -2.35
N TYR A 359 1.02 28.01 -2.92
CA TYR A 359 0.20 29.22 -2.77
C TYR A 359 -1.20 28.86 -2.27
N THR A 360 -1.71 29.65 -1.33
CA THR A 360 -3.14 29.67 -1.01
C THR A 360 -3.89 30.57 -2.00
N LYS A 361 -5.23 30.53 -1.99
CA LYS A 361 -6.12 31.48 -2.70
C LYS A 361 -5.81 32.98 -2.42
N ARG A 362 -4.93 33.29 -1.44
CA ARG A 362 -4.51 34.66 -1.05
C ARG A 362 -3.00 34.94 -1.23
N MET A 363 -2.23 34.04 -1.85
CA MET A 363 -0.79 34.17 -2.07
C MET A 363 0.08 34.38 -0.82
N GLU A 364 -0.35 33.91 0.36
CA GLU A 364 0.50 33.90 1.56
C GLU A 364 1.32 32.60 1.63
N VAL A 365 2.62 32.74 1.94
CA VAL A 365 3.59 31.63 2.09
C VAL A 365 3.53 31.12 3.53
N PHE A 366 3.33 29.81 3.73
CA PHE A 366 3.48 29.16 5.03
C PHE A 366 4.39 27.92 4.98
N GLU A 367 5.02 27.65 6.12
CA GLU A 367 6.11 26.71 6.35
C GLU A 367 5.75 25.22 6.15
N ASN A 368 6.48 24.56 5.24
CA ASN A 368 7.07 23.21 5.33
C ASN A 368 6.32 22.05 6.03
N SER A 369 5.00 21.96 5.94
CA SER A 369 4.25 20.78 6.44
C SER A 369 3.86 19.84 5.28
N PHE A 370 4.15 18.54 5.43
CA PHE A 370 3.87 17.50 4.41
C PHE A 370 2.38 17.48 4.00
N TRP A 371 1.48 17.72 4.95
CA TRP A 371 0.04 17.68 4.70
C TRP A 371 -0.46 18.94 4.00
N ASP A 372 0.09 20.12 4.27
CA ASP A 372 -0.33 21.36 3.58
C ASP A 372 0.04 21.34 2.10
N ILE A 373 1.21 20.76 1.79
CA ILE A 373 1.60 20.40 0.41
C ILE A 373 0.50 19.50 -0.17
N VAL A 374 0.22 18.35 0.44
CA VAL A 374 -0.70 17.35 -0.15
C VAL A 374 -2.17 17.82 -0.23
N THR A 375 -2.64 18.71 0.65
CA THR A 375 -4.09 18.97 0.82
C THR A 375 -4.56 20.37 0.46
N HIS A 376 -3.71 21.41 0.50
CA HIS A 376 -4.14 22.80 0.35
C HIS A 376 -3.37 23.61 -0.70
N GLY A 377 -2.31 23.06 -1.30
CA GLY A 377 -1.53 23.75 -2.32
C GLY A 377 -2.31 23.95 -3.63
N GLY A 378 -2.52 25.21 -4.03
CA GLY A 378 -2.69 25.55 -5.43
C GLY A 378 -1.32 25.49 -6.10
N TRP A 379 -1.20 24.75 -7.21
CA TRP A 379 0.09 24.47 -7.84
C TRP A 379 0.19 25.14 -9.22
N GLU A 380 1.18 26.00 -9.39
CA GLU A 380 1.53 26.57 -10.69
C GLU A 380 2.88 25.99 -11.13
N ALA A 381 2.90 25.30 -12.28
CA ALA A 381 4.13 24.81 -12.87
C ALA A 381 4.84 25.98 -13.56
N LEU A 382 5.91 26.49 -12.97
CA LEU A 382 6.79 27.47 -13.62
C LEU A 382 7.63 26.74 -14.67
N GLY A 383 7.07 26.56 -15.86
CA GLY A 383 7.83 26.10 -17.01
C GLY A 383 8.99 27.06 -17.29
N LYS A 384 10.22 26.56 -17.33
CA LYS A 384 11.32 27.28 -17.96
C LYS A 384 10.93 27.54 -19.42
N ARG A 385 10.91 28.82 -19.83
CA ARG A 385 10.74 29.23 -21.23
C ARG A 385 11.91 28.74 -22.08
#